data_AF-Q14MI6-F1
#
_entry.id   AF-Q14MI6-F1
#
_cell.length_a   1.000
_cell.length_b   1.000
_cell.length_c   1.000
_cell.angle_alpha   90.00
_cell.angle_beta   90.00
_cell.angle_gamma   90.00
#
_symmetry.space_group_name_H-M   'P 1'
#
loop_
_entity.id
_entity.type
_entity.pdbx_description
1 polymer ?
#
loop_
_entity_poly.entity_id
_entity_poly.type
_entity_poly.pdbx_seq_one_letter_code
_entity_poly.pdbx_strand_id
1 'polypeptide(L)' 'MTKKYLLIMKSNYCFSSDDGFTKSFFTLEEAKITANVETKNGWLTTIIDLEDKNIKWQGDK' A
#
# COMPACT_ATOMS: atom_id res chain seq x y z
N MET A 1 14.56 -11.42 -7.30
CA MET A 1 13.89 -11.13 -6.01
C MET A 1 12.51 -10.59 -6.32
N THR A 2 11.46 -11.20 -5.77
CA THR A 2 10.09 -10.71 -5.96
C THR A 2 9.82 -9.61 -4.92
N LYS A 3 9.13 -8.54 -5.32
CA LYS A 3 8.68 -7.50 -4.38
C LYS A 3 7.72 -8.13 -3.37
N LYS A 4 7.91 -7.84 -2.09
CA LYS A 4 7.23 -8.52 -0.98
C LYS A 4 6.17 -7.67 -0.30
N TYR A 5 6.21 -6.35 -0.45
CA TYR A 5 5.32 -5.45 0.26
C TYR A 5 4.57 -4.54 -0.71
N LEU A 6 3.27 -4.34 -0.49
CA LEU A 6 2.48 -3.32 -1.16
C LEU A 6 2.11 -2.21 -0.17
N LEU A 7 2.19 -0.97 -0.61
CA LEU A 7 1.64 0.19 0.08
C LEU A 7 0.42 0.67 -0.70
N ILE A 8 -0.76 0.52 -0.12
CA ILE A 8 -1.99 1.09 -0.65
C ILE A 8 -2.17 2.47 -0.02
N MET A 9 -2.45 3.47 -0.84
CA MET A 9 -2.64 4.85 -0.44
C MET A 9 -3.98 5.35 -0.96
N LYS A 10 -4.73 6.05 -0.10
CA LYS A 10 -5.98 6.70 -0.45
C LYS A 10 -5.95 8.15 0.02
N SER A 11 -6.30 9.09 -0.84
CA SER A 11 -6.42 10.49 -0.46
C SER A 11 -7.60 10.67 0.50
N ASN A 12 -7.38 11.38 1.60
CA ASN A 12 -8.46 11.80 2.50
C ASN A 12 -9.32 12.95 1.95
N TYR A 13 -8.85 13.63 0.90
CA TYR A 13 -9.43 14.89 0.42
C TYR A 13 -10.15 14.75 -0.93
N CYS A 14 -10.25 13.55 -1.48
CA CYS A 14 -10.79 13.34 -2.83
C CYS A 14 -12.26 12.88 -2.83
N PHE A 15 -13.06 13.57 -3.65
CA PHE A 15 -14.48 13.32 -3.91
C PHE A 15 -14.72 12.37 -5.12
N SER A 16 -13.64 11.82 -5.70
CA SER A 16 -13.65 10.90 -6.84
C SER A 16 -13.19 9.49 -6.46
N SER A 17 -13.76 8.49 -7.13
CA SER A 17 -13.50 7.06 -6.90
C SER A 17 -12.10 6.58 -7.33
N ASP A 18 -11.32 7.41 -8.03
CA ASP A 18 -10.09 7.00 -8.73
C ASP A 18 -8.78 7.39 -8.01
N ASP A 19 -8.83 7.97 -6.81
CA ASP A 19 -7.64 8.50 -6.12
C ASP A 19 -6.93 7.49 -5.19
N GLY A 20 -6.88 6.22 -5.63
CA GLY A 20 -6.13 5.16 -4.98
C GLY A 20 -4.79 4.91 -5.67
N PHE A 21 -3.68 5.01 -4.96
CA PHE A 21 -2.35 4.67 -5.48
C PHE A 21 -1.79 3.44 -4.78
N THR A 22 -1.13 2.56 -5.55
CA THR A 22 -0.41 1.41 -4.99
C THR A 22 1.06 1.48 -5.36
N LYS A 23 1.94 1.36 -4.37
CA LYS A 23 3.39 1.22 -4.54
C LYS A 23 3.85 -0.15 -4.05
N SER A 24 4.96 -0.66 -4.58
CA SER A 24 5.48 -2.00 -4.28
C SER A 24 6.95 -1.94 -3.88
N PHE A 25 7.35 -2.66 -2.84
CA PHE A 25 8.68 -2.58 -2.22
C PHE A 25 9.32 -3.95 -2.02
N PHE A 26 10.65 -3.97 -1.90
CA PHE A 26 11.40 -5.19 -1.61
C PHE A 26 11.52 -5.45 -0.11
N THR A 27 11.60 -4.38 0.70
CA THR A 27 11.70 -4.49 2.16
C THR A 27 10.55 -3.78 2.87
N LEU A 28 10.25 -4.22 4.10
CA LEU A 28 9.26 -3.58 4.96
C LEU A 28 9.69 -2.15 5.35
N GLU A 29 11.01 -1.92 5.46
CA GLU A 29 11.55 -0.63 5.85
C GLU A 29 11.29 0.45 4.79
N GLU A 30 11.53 0.14 3.51
CA GLU A 30 11.21 1.03 2.39
C GLU A 30 9.71 1.42 2.38
N ALA A 31 8.84 0.43 2.61
CA ALA A 31 7.40 0.64 2.68
C ALA A 31 7.01 1.54 3.86
N LYS A 32 7.59 1.33 5.05
CA LYS A 32 7.35 2.14 6.25
C LYS A 32 7.83 3.58 6.10
N ILE A 33 9.02 3.79 5.53
CA ILE A 33 9.56 5.12 5.26
C ILE A 33 8.60 5.88 4.33
N THR A 34 8.19 5.24 3.23
CA THR A 34 7.26 5.87 2.29
C THR A 34 5.90 6.14 2.93
N ALA A 35 5.33 5.18 3.66
CA ALA A 35 4.04 5.34 4.34
C ALA A 35 4.05 6.54 5.31
N ASN A 36 5.13 6.72 6.07
CA ASN A 36 5.28 7.83 7.01
C ASN A 36 5.32 9.20 6.28
N VAL A 37 6.01 9.28 5.15
CA VAL A 37 6.04 10.51 4.33
C VAL A 37 4.65 10.83 3.79
N GLU A 38 3.98 9.85 3.18
CA GLU A 38 2.67 10.08 2.54
C GLU A 38 1.57 10.35 3.57
N THR A 39 1.63 9.72 4.75
CA THR A 39 0.69 10.00 5.84
C THR A 39 0.78 11.45 6.31
N LYS A 40 1.99 12.02 6.37
CA LYS A 40 2.20 13.46 6.67
C LYS A 40 1.66 14.37 5.57
N ASN A 41 1.62 13.90 4.33
CA ASN A 41 1.02 14.60 3.20
C ASN A 41 -0.51 14.42 3.14
N GLY A 42 -1.13 13.79 4.14
CA GLY A 42 -2.58 13.65 4.25
C GLY A 42 -3.17 12.40 3.61
N TRP A 43 -2.35 11.45 3.18
CA TRP A 43 -2.80 10.15 2.66
C TRP A 43 -3.13 9.18 3.79
N LEU A 44 -4.20 8.40 3.65
CA LEU A 44 -4.34 7.16 4.41
C LEU A 44 -3.51 6.09 3.73
N THR A 45 -2.73 5.37 4.52
CA THR A 45 -1.83 4.35 3.99
C THR A 45 -2.03 3.02 4.72
N THR A 46 -1.89 1.91 3.99
CA THR A 46 -1.81 0.56 4.58
C THR A 46 -0.75 -0.26 3.87
N ILE A 47 0.02 -1.03 4.64
CA ILE A 47 1.07 -1.89 4.12
C ILE A 47 0.56 -3.33 4.16
N ILE A 48 0.71 -4.03 3.04
CA ILE A 48 0.34 -5.43 2.86
C ILE A 48 1.62 -6.23 2.66
N ASP A 49 1.84 -7.25 3.49
CA ASP A 49 2.93 -8.22 3.31
C ASP A 49 2.43 -9.38 2.43
N LEU A 50 2.97 -9.49 1.22
CA LEU A 50 2.59 -10.51 0.25
C LEU A 50 3.09 -11.92 0.61
N GLU A 51 4.01 -12.05 1.57
CA GLU A 51 4.45 -13.35 2.09
C GLU A 51 3.58 -13.82 3.27
N ASP A 52 2.66 -12.99 3.77
CA ASP A 52 1.71 -13.40 4.79
C ASP A 52 0.75 -14.46 4.23
N LYS A 53 0.88 -15.67 4.76
CA LYS A 53 0.10 -16.86 4.39
C LYS A 53 -1.40 -16.69 4.64
N ASN A 54 -1.80 -15.71 5.44
CA ASN A 54 -3.20 -15.41 5.70
C ASN A 54 -3.83 -14.56 4.59
N ILE A 55 -3.03 -13.95 3.71
CA ILE A 55 -3.53 -13.16 2.59
C ILE A 55 -3.92 -14.09 1.45
N LYS A 56 -5.21 -14.08 1.10
CA LYS A 56 -5.77 -14.83 -0.02
C LYS A 56 -6.24 -13.87 -1.10
N TRP A 57 -5.91 -14.14 -2.35
CA TRP A 57 -6.47 -13.42 -3.51
C TRP A 57 -8.00 -13.42 -3.45
N GLN A 58 -8.60 -12.24 -3.53
CA GLN A 58 -10.06 -12.04 -3.50
C GLN A 58 -10.64 -11.67 -4.87
N GLY A 59 -9.81 -11.58 -5.92
CA GLY A 59 -10.31 -11.35 -7.27
C GLY A 59 -10.86 -12.63 -7.89
N ASP A 60 -11.65 -12.47 -8.94
CA ASP A 60 -12.08 -13.60 -9.76
C ASP A 60 -10.86 -14.33 -10.35
N LYS A 61 -10.99 -15.65 -10.51
CA LYS A 61 -9.95 -16.52 -11.06
C LYS A 61 -9.85 -16.43 -12.57
#